data_AF-A0A2N5A9F5-F1
#
_entry.id   AF-A0A2N5A9F5-F1
#
_cell.length_a   1.000
_cell.length_b   1.000
_cell.length_c   1.000
_cell.angle_alpha   90.00
_cell.angle_beta   90.00
_cell.angle_gamma   90.00
#
_symmetry.space_group_name_H-M   'P 1'
#
loop_
_entity.id
_entity.type
_entity.pdbx_description
1 polymer ?
#
loop_
_entity_poly.entity_id
_entity_poly.type
_entity_poly.pdbx_seq_one_letter_code
_entity_poly.pdbx_strand_id
1 'polypeptide(L)'
;MSLLNLDLIEAIYSDAERELTNDELYREVQSRLSISDNDFNKKEKFGLAGVPHNKIKHRIRWFQQTLKAMNVIERISSGRSLWRHCRKNKSGLSEVREGACLVAFSTDLGVAILGNSTMVLPGNTEPVHLCLTSPPYPLRKQRDYAAAFKNDCDYIDFIVEAIRPIAHQLVDGGSVVLNIGQDIFNPGRPSRSLYPERLLLALCEKLDLYLMDRVPWVNMSKPPSPTYWACRKKIHLLAGHEMIFWLTNNPDA
;
A
#
# COMPACT_ATOMS: atom_id res chain seq x y z
N MET A 1 3.20 -28.25 7.42
CA MET A 1 3.04 -27.18 6.40
C MET A 1 3.79 -27.61 5.15
N SER A 2 3.17 -27.54 3.98
CA SER A 2 3.83 -27.88 2.71
C SER A 2 4.93 -26.86 2.42
N LEU A 3 6.20 -27.28 2.43
CA LEU A 3 7.37 -26.43 2.15
C LEU A 3 7.31 -25.76 0.76
N LEU A 4 6.57 -26.34 -0.18
CA LEU A 4 6.26 -25.74 -1.47
C LEU A 4 5.00 -24.85 -1.36
N ASN A 5 5.21 -23.53 -1.32
CA ASN A 5 4.18 -22.48 -1.23
C ASN A 5 4.45 -21.34 -2.23
N LEU A 6 3.57 -20.33 -2.25
CA LEU A 6 3.68 -19.16 -3.15
C LEU A 6 4.95 -18.35 -2.87
N ASP A 7 5.21 -18.05 -1.59
CA ASP A 7 6.33 -17.22 -1.12
C ASP A 7 7.70 -17.78 -1.56
N LEU A 8 7.86 -19.10 -1.55
CA LEU A 8 9.09 -19.75 -2.02
C LEU A 8 9.33 -19.48 -3.51
N ILE A 9 8.28 -19.52 -4.33
CA ILE A 9 8.38 -19.29 -5.78
C ILE A 9 8.70 -17.81 -6.05
N GLU A 10 8.07 -16.89 -5.31
CA GLU A 10 8.39 -15.46 -5.38
C GLU A 10 9.83 -15.19 -4.99
N ALA A 11 10.31 -15.75 -3.88
CA ALA A 11 11.68 -15.59 -3.41
C ALA A 11 12.70 -16.05 -4.45
N ILE A 12 12.47 -17.20 -5.11
CA ILE A 12 13.34 -17.68 -6.20
C ILE A 12 13.43 -16.67 -7.34
N TYR A 13 12.30 -16.06 -7.73
CA TYR A 13 12.29 -15.04 -8.77
C TYR A 13 12.99 -13.74 -8.33
N SER A 14 12.76 -13.31 -7.09
CA SER A 14 13.39 -12.11 -6.51
C SER A 14 14.92 -12.27 -6.41
N ASP A 15 15.39 -13.45 -6.01
CA ASP A 15 16.82 -13.73 -5.82
C ASP A 15 17.56 -13.92 -7.14
N ALA A 16 16.88 -14.36 -8.19
CA ALA A 16 17.54 -14.75 -9.43
C ALA A 16 18.25 -13.60 -10.16
N GLU A 17 17.87 -12.33 -9.92
CA GLU A 17 18.35 -11.10 -10.60
C GLU A 17 18.38 -11.14 -12.16
N ARG A 18 17.99 -12.26 -12.75
CA ARG A 18 18.02 -12.64 -14.16
C ARG A 18 16.72 -13.35 -14.52
N GLU A 19 16.50 -13.54 -15.81
CA GLU A 19 15.37 -14.32 -16.30
C GLU A 19 15.54 -15.81 -15.98
N LEU A 20 14.46 -16.45 -15.53
CA LEU A 20 14.38 -17.89 -15.34
C LEU A 20 13.46 -18.51 -16.38
N THR A 21 13.94 -19.58 -16.99
CA THR A 21 13.11 -20.57 -17.67
C THR A 21 12.37 -21.44 -16.65
N ASN A 22 11.33 -22.16 -17.07
CA ASN A 22 10.64 -23.09 -16.16
C ASN A 22 11.57 -24.20 -15.64
N ASP A 23 12.52 -24.67 -16.46
CA ASP A 23 13.44 -25.73 -16.05
C ASP A 23 14.50 -25.23 -15.06
N GLU A 24 14.87 -23.95 -15.13
CA GLU A 24 15.68 -23.31 -14.09
C GLU A 24 14.89 -23.10 -12.80
N LEU A 25 13.65 -22.63 -12.90
CA LEU A 25 12.75 -22.53 -11.75
C LEU A 25 12.59 -23.87 -11.02
N TYR A 26 12.39 -24.96 -11.78
CA TYR A 26 12.30 -26.30 -11.21
C TYR A 26 13.57 -26.71 -10.47
N ARG A 27 14.75 -26.43 -11.03
CA ARG A 27 16.04 -26.72 -10.39
C ARG A 27 16.24 -25.93 -9.10
N GLU A 28 15.87 -24.65 -9.09
CA GLU A 28 15.94 -23.80 -7.90
C GLU A 28 15.01 -24.29 -6.78
N VAL A 29 13.76 -24.62 -7.12
CA VAL A 29 12.80 -25.20 -6.15
C VAL A 29 13.33 -26.50 -5.58
N GLN A 30 13.84 -27.38 -6.46
CA GLN A 30 14.38 -28.66 -6.05
C GLN A 30 15.57 -28.52 -5.11
N SER A 31 16.49 -27.59 -5.42
CA SER A 31 17.66 -27.28 -4.61
C SER A 31 17.26 -26.76 -3.22
N ARG A 32 16.40 -25.73 -3.16
CA ARG A 32 15.98 -25.12 -1.88
C ARG A 32 15.21 -26.08 -0.98
N LEU A 33 14.44 -26.99 -1.57
CA LEU A 33 13.67 -27.98 -0.83
C LEU A 33 14.43 -29.29 -0.58
N SER A 34 15.67 -29.41 -1.09
CA SER A 34 16.50 -30.62 -0.98
C SER A 34 15.76 -31.89 -1.44
N ILE A 35 14.97 -31.79 -2.51
CA ILE A 35 14.19 -32.92 -3.05
C ILE A 35 15.07 -33.73 -4.00
N SER A 36 15.07 -35.06 -3.86
CA SER A 36 15.81 -35.95 -4.76
C SER A 36 15.28 -35.86 -6.21
N ASP A 37 16.13 -36.13 -7.20
CA ASP A 37 15.73 -36.15 -8.62
C ASP A 37 14.57 -37.12 -8.89
N ASN A 38 14.58 -38.28 -8.23
CA ASN A 38 13.53 -39.29 -8.36
C ASN A 38 12.19 -38.79 -7.81
N ASP A 39 12.20 -38.17 -6.62
CA ASP A 39 10.98 -37.65 -6.01
C ASP A 39 10.44 -36.44 -6.77
N PHE A 40 11.34 -35.55 -7.21
CA PHE A 40 10.98 -34.36 -7.96
C PHE A 40 10.37 -34.71 -9.32
N ASN A 41 10.83 -35.78 -9.98
CA ASN A 41 10.33 -36.22 -11.28
C ASN A 41 9.23 -37.29 -11.21
N LYS A 42 8.87 -37.77 -10.02
CA LYS A 42 7.82 -38.77 -9.81
C LYS A 42 6.51 -38.33 -10.46
N LYS A 43 5.92 -39.24 -11.24
CA LYS A 43 4.61 -39.05 -11.87
C LYS A 43 3.58 -39.90 -11.16
N GLU A 44 2.45 -39.28 -10.84
CA GLU A 44 1.30 -39.95 -10.23
C GLU A 44 0.09 -39.77 -11.13
N LYS A 45 -0.75 -40.80 -11.24
CA LYS A 45 -2.01 -40.70 -11.97
C LYS A 45 -2.99 -39.86 -11.14
N PHE A 46 -3.57 -38.83 -11.73
CA PHE A 46 -4.57 -38.01 -11.04
C PHE A 46 -5.65 -37.52 -12.02
N GLY A 47 -6.87 -37.29 -11.50
CA GLY A 47 -8.04 -36.90 -12.28
C GLY A 47 -8.76 -38.10 -12.92
N LEU A 48 -9.98 -37.85 -13.44
CA LEU A 48 -10.85 -38.88 -14.04
C LEU A 48 -10.21 -39.56 -15.27
N ALA A 49 -9.30 -38.88 -15.96
CA ALA A 49 -8.62 -39.38 -17.16
C ALA A 49 -7.42 -40.30 -16.85
N GLY A 50 -6.96 -40.41 -15.59
CA GLY A 50 -5.90 -41.33 -15.18
C GLY A 50 -4.51 -41.08 -15.79
N VAL A 51 -4.27 -39.90 -16.37
CA VAL A 51 -3.00 -39.55 -17.02
C VAL A 51 -1.91 -39.28 -15.96
N PRO A 52 -0.69 -39.84 -16.10
CA PRO A 52 0.39 -39.61 -15.17
C PRO A 52 0.96 -38.19 -15.29
N HIS A 53 0.84 -37.40 -14.22
CA HIS A 53 1.38 -36.05 -14.14
C HIS A 53 2.34 -35.88 -12.96
N ASN A 54 3.21 -34.88 -13.07
CA ASN A 54 4.10 -34.49 -11.98
C ASN A 54 3.42 -33.43 -11.10
N LYS A 55 3.03 -33.80 -9.88
CA LYS A 55 2.30 -32.92 -8.95
C LYS A 55 3.11 -31.70 -8.52
N ILE A 56 4.42 -31.87 -8.32
CA ILE A 56 5.32 -30.80 -7.88
C ILE A 56 5.41 -29.72 -8.98
N LYS A 57 5.75 -30.12 -10.20
CA LYS A 57 5.82 -29.21 -11.36
C LYS A 57 4.48 -28.54 -11.64
N HIS A 58 3.37 -29.28 -11.53
CA HIS A 58 2.03 -28.70 -11.67
C HIS A 58 1.75 -27.61 -10.63
N ARG A 59 2.08 -27.86 -9.36
CA ARG A 59 1.90 -26.90 -8.28
C ARG A 59 2.79 -25.67 -8.41
N ILE A 60 4.05 -25.84 -8.82
CA ILE A 60 4.97 -24.74 -9.15
C ILE A 60 4.35 -23.86 -10.26
N ARG A 61 3.81 -24.49 -11.31
CA ARG A 61 3.14 -23.77 -12.40
C ARG A 61 1.89 -23.02 -11.96
N TRP A 62 1.13 -23.59 -11.02
CA TRP A 62 -0.03 -22.91 -10.44
C TRP A 62 0.39 -21.64 -9.68
N PHE A 63 1.40 -21.73 -8.81
CA PHE A 63 1.96 -20.56 -8.14
C PHE A 63 2.54 -19.52 -9.12
N GLN A 64 3.23 -19.97 -10.18
CA GLN A 64 3.72 -19.08 -11.24
C GLN A 64 2.57 -18.32 -11.92
N GLN A 65 1.42 -18.96 -12.17
CA GLN A 65 0.24 -18.27 -12.73
C GLN A 65 -0.37 -17.28 -11.74
N THR A 66 -0.39 -17.61 -10.45
CA THR A 66 -0.83 -16.68 -9.39
C THR A 66 0.06 -15.44 -9.35
N LEU A 67 1.39 -15.60 -9.33
CA LEU A 67 2.34 -14.47 -9.36
C LEU A 67 2.22 -13.63 -10.63
N LYS A 68 1.92 -14.26 -11.77
CA LYS A 68 1.63 -13.56 -13.02
C LYS A 68 0.35 -12.72 -12.90
N ALA A 69 -0.73 -13.27 -12.35
CA ALA A 69 -1.99 -12.55 -12.15
C ALA A 69 -1.84 -11.36 -11.18
N MET A 70 -0.93 -11.49 -10.20
CA MET A 70 -0.58 -10.43 -9.24
C MET A 70 0.43 -9.40 -9.78
N ASN A 71 0.89 -9.55 -11.03
CA ASN A 71 1.94 -8.70 -11.64
C ASN A 71 3.29 -8.71 -10.89
N VAL A 72 3.61 -9.78 -10.16
CA VAL A 72 4.91 -9.95 -9.46
C VAL A 72 6.01 -10.40 -10.41
N ILE A 73 5.65 -11.21 -11.41
CA ILE A 73 6.56 -11.67 -12.47
C ILE A 73 6.03 -11.28 -13.85
N GLU A 74 6.93 -11.03 -14.79
CA GLU A 74 6.57 -10.74 -16.17
C GLU A 74 7.30 -11.64 -17.17
N ARG A 75 6.65 -11.85 -18.32
CA ARG A 75 7.19 -12.64 -19.42
C ARG A 75 7.92 -11.71 -20.40
N ILE A 76 9.18 -12.01 -20.70
CA ILE A 76 10.03 -11.10 -21.51
C ILE A 76 10.00 -11.43 -23.01
N SER A 77 9.74 -12.69 -23.39
CA SER A 77 9.69 -13.05 -24.82
C SER A 77 8.50 -13.93 -25.19
N SER A 78 7.96 -13.70 -26.38
CA SER A 78 6.84 -14.42 -26.98
C SER A 78 7.17 -15.89 -27.32
N GLY A 79 8.45 -16.24 -27.50
CA GLY A 79 8.88 -17.58 -27.92
C GLY A 79 9.37 -18.53 -26.82
N ARG A 80 9.98 -18.02 -25.73
CA ARG A 80 10.47 -18.86 -24.61
C ARG A 80 9.76 -18.47 -23.31
N SER A 81 9.49 -19.45 -22.45
CA SER A 81 8.90 -19.24 -21.11
C SER A 81 9.92 -18.62 -20.16
N LEU A 82 10.44 -17.45 -20.51
CA LEU A 82 11.38 -16.65 -19.73
C LEU A 82 10.60 -15.66 -18.88
N TRP A 83 10.81 -15.74 -17.57
CA TRP A 83 10.12 -14.96 -16.56
C TRP A 83 11.14 -14.24 -15.68
N ARG A 84 10.87 -12.99 -15.30
CA ARG A 84 11.66 -12.27 -14.28
C ARG A 84 10.75 -11.66 -13.21
N HIS A 85 11.33 -11.38 -12.05
CA HIS A 85 10.72 -10.54 -11.01
C HIS A 85 10.64 -9.07 -11.47
N CYS A 86 9.54 -8.38 -11.16
CA CYS A 86 9.40 -6.96 -11.45
C CYS A 86 10.39 -6.10 -10.61
N ARG A 87 10.83 -4.95 -11.15
CA ARG A 87 12.07 -4.23 -10.82
C ARG A 87 12.31 -3.91 -9.32
N LYS A 88 13.60 -3.85 -8.93
CA LYS A 88 14.09 -3.21 -7.69
C LYS A 88 14.34 -1.71 -7.93
N ASN A 89 14.08 -0.86 -6.94
CA ASN A 89 14.34 0.58 -6.96
C ASN A 89 15.82 0.90 -6.72
N LYS A 90 16.20 2.19 -6.82
CA LYS A 90 17.58 2.66 -6.62
C LYS A 90 18.17 2.37 -5.23
N SER A 91 17.34 2.06 -4.24
CA SER A 91 17.75 1.66 -2.88
C SER A 91 17.73 0.14 -2.66
N GLY A 92 17.56 -0.66 -3.72
CA GLY A 92 17.62 -2.12 -3.68
C GLY A 92 16.34 -2.80 -3.16
N LEU A 93 15.26 -2.03 -2.91
CA LEU A 93 13.96 -2.55 -2.49
C LEU A 93 13.13 -2.92 -3.72
N SER A 94 12.40 -4.04 -3.65
CA SER A 94 11.43 -4.42 -4.68
C SER A 94 10.39 -3.32 -4.84
N GLU A 95 10.33 -2.71 -6.02
CA GLU A 95 9.36 -1.67 -6.34
C GLU A 95 8.08 -2.37 -6.77
N VAL A 96 7.03 -2.25 -5.96
CA VAL A 96 5.72 -2.80 -6.31
C VAL A 96 5.22 -2.06 -7.55
N ARG A 97 4.98 -2.80 -8.62
CA ARG A 97 4.50 -2.24 -9.90
C ARG A 97 3.20 -1.49 -9.66
N GLU A 98 2.96 -0.43 -10.43
CA GLU A 98 1.68 0.26 -10.42
C GLU A 98 0.55 -0.75 -10.70
N GLY A 99 -0.39 -0.90 -9.75
CA GLY A 99 -1.47 -1.90 -9.80
C GLY A 99 -1.19 -3.25 -9.13
N ALA A 100 0.01 -3.51 -8.59
CA ALA A 100 0.25 -4.69 -7.77
C ALA A 100 -0.28 -4.47 -6.33
N CYS A 101 -0.95 -5.49 -5.82
CA CYS A 101 -1.51 -5.57 -4.46
C CYS A 101 -0.92 -6.81 -3.79
N LEU A 102 -0.04 -6.60 -2.81
CA LEU A 102 0.66 -7.68 -2.12
C LEU A 102 0.25 -7.72 -0.66
N VAL A 103 -0.01 -8.91 -0.14
CA VAL A 103 -0.12 -9.10 1.32
C VAL A 103 1.30 -9.01 1.89
N ALA A 104 1.58 -7.93 2.62
CA ALA A 104 2.86 -7.73 3.29
C ALA A 104 3.02 -8.66 4.50
N PHE A 105 1.96 -8.77 5.31
CA PHE A 105 1.84 -9.80 6.36
C PHE A 105 0.36 -10.00 6.72
N SER A 106 0.06 -11.14 7.33
CA SER A 106 -1.28 -11.48 7.82
C SER A 106 -1.19 -12.05 9.24
N THR A 107 -2.22 -11.75 10.03
CA THR A 107 -2.46 -12.31 11.36
C THR A 107 -3.91 -12.78 11.43
N ASP A 108 -4.31 -13.42 12.54
CA ASP A 108 -5.71 -13.79 12.76
C ASP A 108 -6.64 -12.58 12.89
N LEU A 109 -6.10 -11.40 13.21
CA LEU A 109 -6.85 -10.16 13.42
C LEU A 109 -6.83 -9.19 12.22
N GLY A 110 -6.11 -9.53 11.15
CA GLY A 110 -6.08 -8.66 9.97
C GLY A 110 -4.85 -8.82 9.10
N VAL A 111 -4.82 -8.02 8.04
CA VAL A 111 -3.85 -8.08 6.96
C VAL A 111 -3.24 -6.71 6.71
N ALA A 112 -1.94 -6.66 6.45
CA ALA A 112 -1.27 -5.49 5.92
C ALA A 112 -1.05 -5.68 4.42
N ILE A 113 -1.47 -4.70 3.64
CA ILE A 113 -1.35 -4.72 2.17
C ILE A 113 -0.34 -3.68 1.75
N LEU A 114 0.64 -4.09 0.96
CA LEU A 114 1.56 -3.22 0.25
C LEU A 114 1.02 -2.97 -1.16
N GLY A 115 0.64 -1.73 -1.43
CA GLY A 115 0.13 -1.30 -2.73
C GLY A 115 -0.30 0.16 -2.72
N ASN A 116 -0.68 0.66 -3.90
CA ASN A 116 -1.29 1.99 -3.99
C ASN A 116 -2.73 1.92 -3.46
N SER A 117 -3.06 2.72 -2.44
CA SER A 117 -4.37 2.70 -1.78
C SER A 117 -5.52 2.96 -2.75
N THR A 118 -5.32 3.82 -3.77
CA THR A 118 -6.35 4.10 -4.79
C THR A 118 -6.64 2.90 -5.70
N MET A 119 -5.76 1.90 -5.73
CA MET A 119 -5.94 0.65 -6.48
C MET A 119 -6.43 -0.49 -5.58
N VAL A 120 -5.99 -0.51 -4.33
CA VAL A 120 -6.32 -1.58 -3.36
C VAL A 120 -7.74 -1.41 -2.81
N LEU A 121 -8.07 -0.21 -2.33
CA LEU A 121 -9.31 0.04 -1.59
C LEU A 121 -10.60 -0.15 -2.42
N PRO A 122 -10.65 0.19 -3.73
CA PRO A 122 -11.83 -0.09 -4.55
C PRO A 122 -12.20 -1.58 -4.64
N GLY A 123 -11.23 -2.49 -4.44
CA GLY A 123 -11.45 -3.93 -4.46
C GLY A 123 -11.91 -4.52 -3.12
N ASN A 124 -11.99 -3.72 -2.05
CA ASN A 124 -12.46 -4.20 -0.75
C ASN A 124 -13.97 -4.48 -0.79
N THR A 125 -14.36 -5.67 -0.33
CA THR A 125 -15.76 -6.13 -0.25
C THR A 125 -16.30 -6.13 1.18
N GLU A 126 -15.46 -5.86 2.17
CA GLU A 126 -15.85 -5.89 3.58
C GLU A 126 -16.36 -4.53 4.05
N PRO A 127 -17.37 -4.49 4.94
CA PRO A 127 -17.91 -3.24 5.48
C PRO A 127 -16.89 -2.49 6.34
N VAL A 128 -16.74 -1.19 6.09
CA VAL A 128 -15.80 -0.34 6.84
C VAL A 128 -16.54 0.38 7.97
N HIS A 129 -16.13 0.12 9.22
CA HIS A 129 -16.69 0.82 10.39
C HIS A 129 -15.86 2.06 10.79
N LEU A 130 -14.55 1.98 10.58
CA LEU A 130 -13.61 3.04 10.94
C LEU A 130 -12.45 3.08 9.95
N CYS A 131 -12.22 4.26 9.39
CA CYS A 131 -10.95 4.63 8.80
C CYS A 131 -10.22 5.56 9.77
N LEU A 132 -9.04 5.15 10.23
CA LEU A 132 -8.15 5.98 11.04
C LEU A 132 -6.83 6.15 10.31
N THR A 133 -6.46 7.39 9.98
CA THR A 133 -5.24 7.65 9.22
C THR A 133 -4.59 8.98 9.57
N SER A 134 -3.28 9.05 9.36
CA SER A 134 -2.49 10.27 9.38
C SER A 134 -1.82 10.39 8.01
N PRO A 135 -2.46 11.06 7.04
CA PRO A 135 -1.93 11.13 5.69
C PRO A 135 -0.53 11.76 5.66
N PRO A 136 0.28 11.50 4.61
CA PRO A 136 1.57 12.16 4.47
C PRO A 136 1.37 13.67 4.50
N TYR A 137 2.16 14.39 5.31
CA TYR A 137 2.04 15.84 5.38
C TYR A 137 2.53 16.52 4.09
N PRO A 138 1.96 17.68 3.70
CA PRO A 138 2.39 18.42 2.53
C PRO A 138 3.77 19.06 2.80
N LEU A 139 4.82 18.25 2.61
CA LEU A 139 6.20 18.64 2.85
C LEU A 139 6.68 19.58 1.73
N ARG A 140 7.17 20.78 2.10
CA ARG A 140 7.73 21.72 1.11
C ARG A 140 9.08 21.30 0.53
N LYS A 141 9.90 20.58 1.31
CA LYS A 141 11.08 19.90 0.78
C LYS A 141 10.61 18.52 0.33
N GLN A 142 10.44 18.36 -0.98
CA GLN A 142 9.98 17.13 -1.59
C GLN A 142 10.92 15.98 -1.21
N ARG A 143 10.34 14.93 -0.62
CA ARG A 143 10.89 13.56 -0.69
C ARG A 143 10.40 12.94 -2.01
N ASP A 144 11.05 11.90 -2.51
CA ASP A 144 10.72 11.33 -3.84
C ASP A 144 9.25 10.92 -4.02
N TYR A 145 8.54 10.56 -2.93
CA TYR A 145 7.09 10.27 -2.96
C TYR A 145 6.18 11.52 -2.98
N ALA A 146 6.72 12.70 -2.67
CA ALA A 146 6.01 13.99 -2.64
C ALA A 146 6.12 14.76 -3.97
N ALA A 147 6.65 14.13 -5.02
CA ALA A 147 6.72 14.72 -6.36
C ALA A 147 5.34 15.01 -6.98
N ALA A 148 4.27 14.41 -6.43
CA ALA A 148 2.92 14.47 -6.99
C ALA A 148 2.09 15.71 -6.62
N PHE A 149 2.38 16.41 -5.50
CA PHE A 149 1.51 17.52 -5.02
C PHE A 149 2.32 18.81 -4.87
N LYS A 150 2.15 19.74 -5.82
CA LYS A 150 2.94 20.98 -5.94
C LYS A 150 2.33 22.13 -5.14
N ASN A 151 1.04 22.03 -4.81
CA ASN A 151 0.28 23.04 -4.10
C ASN A 151 -0.80 22.39 -3.21
N ASP A 152 -1.49 23.22 -2.41
CA ASP A 152 -2.53 22.77 -1.48
C ASP A 152 -3.67 22.04 -2.19
N CYS A 153 -4.10 22.48 -3.38
CA CYS A 153 -5.19 21.85 -4.12
C CYS A 153 -4.82 20.44 -4.58
N ASP A 154 -3.63 20.27 -5.15
CA ASP A 154 -3.16 18.94 -5.57
C ASP A 154 -3.13 17.96 -4.39
N TYR A 155 -2.72 18.45 -3.21
CA TYR A 155 -2.70 17.66 -1.98
C TYR A 155 -4.11 17.30 -1.51
N ILE A 156 -5.03 18.26 -1.53
CA ILE A 156 -6.43 18.03 -1.15
C ILE A 156 -7.07 16.98 -2.06
N ASP A 157 -6.90 17.12 -3.38
CA ASP A 157 -7.46 16.17 -4.34
C ASP A 157 -6.88 14.77 -4.13
N PHE A 158 -5.59 14.64 -3.81
CA PHE A 158 -5.00 13.36 -3.45
C PHE A 158 -5.64 12.70 -2.23
N ILE A 159 -5.86 13.45 -1.15
CA ILE A 159 -6.50 12.91 0.04
C ILE A 159 -7.95 12.51 -0.26
N VAL A 160 -8.68 13.36 -0.99
CA VAL A 160 -10.07 13.07 -1.38
C VAL A 160 -10.14 11.78 -2.21
N GLU A 161 -9.28 11.61 -3.21
CA GLU A 161 -9.26 10.39 -4.02
C GLU A 161 -8.84 9.15 -3.23
N ALA A 162 -7.94 9.29 -2.25
CA ALA A 162 -7.55 8.19 -1.38
C ALA A 162 -8.68 7.75 -0.43
N ILE A 163 -9.49 8.69 0.07
CA ILE A 163 -10.58 8.43 1.02
C ILE A 163 -11.88 8.05 0.32
N ARG A 164 -12.10 8.49 -0.92
CA ARG A 164 -13.31 8.20 -1.71
C ARG A 164 -13.77 6.73 -1.66
N PRO A 165 -12.93 5.72 -1.97
CA PRO A 165 -13.37 4.32 -1.93
C PRO A 165 -13.77 3.87 -0.51
N ILE A 166 -13.13 4.42 0.52
CA ILE A 166 -13.45 4.14 1.92
C ILE A 166 -14.82 4.71 2.26
N ALA A 167 -15.07 5.99 1.93
CA ALA A 167 -16.34 6.66 2.20
C ALA A 167 -17.53 5.92 1.59
N HIS A 168 -17.37 5.39 0.36
CA HIS A 168 -18.40 4.59 -0.31
C HIS A 168 -18.67 3.22 0.35
N GLN A 169 -17.73 2.71 1.14
CA GLN A 169 -17.82 1.39 1.79
C GLN A 169 -18.11 1.49 3.30
N LEU A 170 -18.28 2.71 3.82
CA LEU A 170 -18.64 2.91 5.22
C LEU A 170 -20.01 2.29 5.49
N VAL A 171 -20.11 1.61 6.62
CA VAL A 171 -21.42 1.28 7.21
C VAL A 171 -22.17 2.57 7.57
N ASP A 172 -23.48 2.48 7.75
CA ASP A 172 -24.26 3.62 8.23
C ASP A 172 -23.74 4.10 9.60
N GLY A 173 -23.38 5.37 9.72
CA GLY A 173 -22.71 5.92 10.90
C GLY A 173 -21.21 5.60 11.03
N GLY A 174 -20.60 5.00 10.01
CA GLY A 174 -19.18 4.68 9.97
C GLY A 174 -18.30 5.93 9.99
N SER A 175 -17.13 5.84 10.61
CA SER A 175 -16.27 7.01 10.86
C SER A 175 -15.04 7.09 9.96
N VAL A 176 -14.68 8.30 9.52
CA VAL A 176 -13.38 8.63 8.94
C VAL A 176 -12.68 9.63 9.84
N VAL A 177 -11.50 9.26 10.33
CA VAL A 177 -10.74 10.02 11.32
C VAL A 177 -9.35 10.32 10.75
N LEU A 178 -9.09 11.61 10.48
CA LEU A 178 -7.83 12.05 9.88
C LEU A 178 -7.05 12.96 10.83
N ASN A 179 -5.82 12.58 11.17
CA ASN A 179 -4.87 13.49 11.82
C ASN A 179 -4.19 14.39 10.78
N ILE A 180 -4.32 15.71 10.94
CA ILE A 180 -3.85 16.71 9.99
C ILE A 180 -2.87 17.68 10.67
N GLY A 181 -1.74 17.93 10.01
CA GLY A 181 -0.66 18.78 10.53
C GLY A 181 -0.90 20.27 10.29
N GLN A 182 -1.09 21.06 11.33
CA GLN A 182 -1.31 22.51 11.20
C GLN A 182 -0.06 23.37 10.95
N ASP A 183 1.14 22.77 10.96
CA ASP A 183 2.42 23.51 10.89
C ASP A 183 2.88 23.83 9.46
N ILE A 184 1.93 24.15 8.57
CA ILE A 184 2.18 24.45 7.16
C ILE A 184 1.94 25.94 6.91
N PHE A 185 3.00 26.63 6.52
CA PHE A 185 3.05 28.06 6.21
C PHE A 185 2.95 28.36 4.72
N ASN A 186 2.62 29.61 4.38
CA ASN A 186 2.79 30.11 3.03
C ASN A 186 4.28 30.31 2.70
N PRO A 187 4.70 30.15 1.43
CA PRO A 187 6.09 30.33 1.02
C PRO A 187 6.64 31.71 1.44
N GLY A 188 7.74 31.70 2.21
CA GLY A 188 8.42 32.91 2.66
C GLY A 188 7.64 33.80 3.64
N ARG A 189 6.47 33.36 4.13
CA ARG A 189 5.57 34.18 4.95
C ARG A 189 5.24 33.51 6.29
N PRO A 190 4.92 34.31 7.33
CA PRO A 190 4.44 33.78 8.61
C PRO A 190 2.96 33.39 8.57
N SER A 191 2.21 33.69 7.51
CA SER A 191 0.82 33.23 7.39
C SER A 191 0.78 31.70 7.20
N ARG A 192 -0.14 31.01 7.88
CA ARG A 192 -0.40 29.57 7.66
C ARG A 192 -1.18 29.33 6.37
N SER A 193 -0.98 28.16 5.78
CA SER A 193 -1.84 27.67 4.69
C SER A 193 -3.22 27.35 5.25
N LEU A 194 -4.26 27.58 4.46
CA LEU A 194 -5.66 27.21 4.75
C LEU A 194 -6.00 25.79 4.25
N TYR A 195 -4.99 24.98 3.95
CA TYR A 195 -5.22 23.63 3.46
C TYR A 195 -6.03 22.76 4.45
N PRO A 196 -5.91 22.86 5.79
CA PRO A 196 -6.70 22.02 6.68
C PRO A 196 -8.20 22.33 6.55
N GLU A 197 -8.56 23.63 6.49
CA GLU A 197 -9.93 24.07 6.32
C GLU A 197 -10.47 23.68 4.95
N ARG A 198 -9.68 23.87 3.90
CA ARG A 198 -10.07 23.49 2.53
C ARG A 198 -10.20 21.97 2.36
N LEU A 199 -9.33 21.20 2.98
CA LEU A 199 -9.41 19.74 3.00
C LEU A 199 -10.68 19.28 3.70
N LEU A 200 -10.98 19.83 4.88
CA LEU A 200 -12.20 19.51 5.60
C LEU A 200 -13.45 19.79 4.76
N LEU A 201 -13.54 20.97 4.14
CA LEU A 201 -14.66 21.31 3.26
C LEU A 201 -14.75 20.35 2.08
N ALA A 202 -13.62 20.03 1.43
CA ALA A 202 -13.59 19.10 0.31
C ALA A 202 -14.01 17.68 0.70
N LEU A 203 -13.65 17.20 1.90
CA LEU A 203 -14.10 15.90 2.40
C LEU A 203 -15.62 15.90 2.62
N CYS A 204 -16.19 16.96 3.17
CA CYS A 204 -17.64 17.05 3.36
C CYS A 204 -18.37 17.16 2.01
N GLU A 205 -17.93 18.06 1.13
CA GLU A 205 -18.64 18.40 -0.12
C GLU A 205 -18.44 17.35 -1.22
N LYS A 206 -17.27 16.72 -1.32
CA LYS A 206 -16.95 15.80 -2.43
C LYS A 206 -17.23 14.33 -2.09
N LEU A 207 -17.35 13.99 -0.81
CA LEU A 207 -17.54 12.61 -0.32
C LEU A 207 -18.81 12.46 0.53
N ASP A 208 -19.66 13.48 0.61
CA ASP A 208 -20.90 13.48 1.40
C ASP A 208 -20.69 13.08 2.87
N LEU A 209 -19.59 13.59 3.46
CA LEU A 209 -19.26 13.36 4.86
C LEU A 209 -19.71 14.52 5.75
N TYR A 210 -19.98 14.21 7.01
CA TYR A 210 -20.42 15.14 8.03
C TYR A 210 -19.38 15.22 9.13
N LEU A 211 -18.99 16.43 9.50
CA LEU A 211 -18.05 16.65 10.59
C LEU A 211 -18.76 16.45 11.93
N MET A 212 -18.34 15.44 12.68
CA MET A 212 -18.79 15.18 14.04
C MET A 212 -18.06 16.05 15.04
N ASP A 213 -16.72 16.08 14.99
CA ASP A 213 -15.92 16.89 15.89
C ASP A 213 -14.51 17.16 15.37
N ARG A 214 -13.82 18.11 16.02
CA ARG A 214 -12.41 18.42 15.86
C ARG A 214 -11.68 18.13 17.17
N VAL A 215 -10.89 17.06 17.19
CA VAL A 215 -10.19 16.64 18.41
C VAL A 215 -8.75 17.17 18.39
N PRO A 216 -8.34 18.01 19.36
CA PRO A 216 -6.96 18.47 19.46
C PRO A 216 -6.08 17.35 20.01
N TRP A 217 -5.12 16.89 19.22
CA TRP A 217 -4.06 16.00 19.69
C TRP A 217 -2.89 16.81 20.23
N VAL A 218 -2.84 16.99 21.55
CA VAL A 218 -1.76 17.72 22.23
C VAL A 218 -0.58 16.80 22.46
N ASN A 219 0.58 17.14 21.88
CA ASN A 219 1.83 16.44 22.09
C ASN A 219 2.82 17.33 22.85
N MET A 220 2.90 17.12 24.17
CA MET A 220 3.76 17.88 25.07
C MET A 220 5.26 17.63 24.86
N SER A 221 5.62 16.59 24.11
CA SER A 221 7.01 16.25 23.78
C SER A 221 7.39 16.70 22.37
N LYS A 222 6.51 17.39 21.63
CA LYS A 222 6.80 17.88 20.28
C LYS A 222 7.94 18.91 20.33
N PRO A 223 8.99 18.76 19.50
CA PRO A 223 10.08 19.73 19.47
C PRO A 223 9.58 21.15 19.12
N PRO A 224 10.25 22.21 19.60
CA PRO A 224 9.86 23.59 19.32
C PRO A 224 9.80 23.88 17.81
N SER A 225 8.57 23.96 17.30
CA SER A 225 8.21 24.21 15.91
C SER A 225 7.06 25.21 15.85
N PRO A 226 6.93 26.03 14.79
CA PRO A 226 7.88 26.22 13.69
C PRO A 226 9.11 27.02 14.16
N THR A 227 10.31 26.44 14.09
CA THR A 227 11.50 27.02 14.73
C THR A 227 11.85 28.42 14.21
N TYR A 228 11.68 28.68 12.91
CA TYR A 228 11.97 29.99 12.34
C TYR A 228 10.99 31.06 12.82
N TRP A 229 9.69 30.79 12.77
CA TRP A 229 8.66 31.79 13.10
C TRP A 229 8.42 31.94 14.60
N ALA A 230 8.42 30.85 15.35
CA ALA A 230 8.18 30.85 16.78
C ALA A 230 9.45 31.09 17.60
N CYS A 231 10.58 30.43 17.28
CA CYS A 231 11.79 30.54 18.10
C CYS A 231 12.71 31.68 17.65
N ARG A 232 12.97 31.81 16.34
CA ARG A 232 13.90 32.85 15.82
C ARG A 232 13.25 34.21 15.70
N LYS A 233 12.12 34.31 15.00
CA LYS A 233 11.40 35.58 14.77
C LYS A 233 10.49 35.96 15.94
N LYS A 234 10.08 35.00 16.78
CA LYS A 234 9.21 35.20 17.95
C LYS A 234 7.89 35.90 17.64
N ILE A 235 7.31 35.56 16.48
CA ILE A 235 6.02 36.11 16.02
C ILE A 235 4.91 35.06 15.96
N HIS A 236 5.22 33.79 16.31
CA HIS A 236 4.25 32.71 16.41
C HIS A 236 4.39 31.96 17.73
N LEU A 237 3.30 31.33 18.15
CA LEU A 237 3.29 30.31 19.19
C LEU A 237 3.91 29.01 18.68
N LEU A 238 4.39 28.19 19.62
CA LEU A 238 4.84 26.83 19.32
C LEU A 238 3.63 25.95 18.95
N ALA A 239 3.77 25.18 17.88
CA ALA A 239 2.83 24.18 17.44
C ALA A 239 2.92 22.95 18.36
N GLY A 240 2.20 22.99 19.49
CA GLY A 240 2.15 21.91 20.48
C GLY A 240 1.03 20.88 20.26
N HIS A 241 0.20 21.08 19.24
CA HIS A 241 -0.90 20.15 18.93
C HIS A 241 -1.06 19.95 17.42
N GLU A 242 -1.83 18.93 17.07
CA GLU A 242 -2.35 18.64 15.74
C GLU A 242 -3.87 18.51 15.82
N MET A 243 -4.55 18.65 14.69
CA MET A 243 -6.02 18.56 14.66
C MET A 243 -6.42 17.24 14.04
N ILE A 244 -7.29 16.53 14.73
CA ILE A 244 -7.95 15.33 14.22
C ILE A 244 -9.35 15.74 13.75
N PHE A 245 -9.66 15.50 12.49
CA PHE A 245 -11.02 15.61 11.98
C PHE A 245 -11.73 14.28 12.13
N TRP A 246 -12.88 14.27 12.81
CA TRP A 246 -13.76 13.12 12.90
C TRP A 246 -15.00 13.36 12.05
N LEU A 247 -15.12 12.57 10.98
CA LEU A 247 -16.19 12.63 10.00
C LEU A 247 -17.02 11.34 10.02
N THR A 248 -18.28 11.40 9.59
CA THR A 248 -19.19 10.25 9.38
C THR A 248 -19.93 10.38 8.05
N ASN A 249 -20.45 9.28 7.49
CA ASN A 249 -21.36 9.30 6.33
C ASN A 249 -22.82 9.57 6.71
N ASN A 250 -23.20 9.34 7.97
CA ASN A 250 -24.53 9.65 8.50
C ASN A 250 -24.39 10.11 9.96
N PRO A 251 -24.75 11.37 10.28
CA PRO A 251 -24.66 11.90 11.65
C PRO A 251 -25.83 11.48 12.54
N ASP A 252 -26.91 10.95 11.96
CA ASP A 252 -28.16 10.59 12.64
C ASP A 252 -28.35 9.07 12.83
N ALA A 253 -27.35 8.27 12.46
CA ALA A 253 -27.35 6.80 12.56
C ALA A 253 -27.39 6.28 14.00
#